data_AF-A0AAW0UWV3-F1
#
_entry.id   AF-A0AAW0UWV3-F1
#
_cell.length_a   1.000
_cell.length_b   1.000
_cell.length_c   1.000
_cell.angle_alpha   90.00
_cell.angle_beta   90.00
_cell.angle_gamma   90.00
#
_symmetry.space_group_name_H-M   'P 1'
#
loop_
_entity.id
_entity.type
_entity.pdbx_description
1 polymer ?
#
loop_
_entity_poly.entity_id
_entity_poly.type
_entity_poly.pdbx_seq_one_letter_code
_entity_poly.pdbx_strand_id
1 'polypeptide(L)'
;MFQGRARSGRRSLLSTLRSLESTSRGTSYYLSLPWDKNGLIDENYRWPEGKVAYHFHSDYIYAPHSNFAGCFSMVGMQGCQQQINYPDWCIEYLGTMMHEMLHALGFYHEQSRYDRDDYVTIVWENIASGMGHNFKKYSSEVVTGFGEDYDYSSVMHYGPYAFTTNGMKTIVTKDPNAQIGQREDLSEVDVKKLMKMYNC
;
A
#
# COMPACT_ATOMS: atom_id res chain seq x y z
N MET A 1 25.09 -20.02 -34.67
CA MET A 1 24.56 -18.69 -34.28
C MET A 1 23.09 -18.71 -34.65
N PHE A 2 22.11 -18.72 -33.75
CA PHE A 2 21.89 -17.82 -32.63
C PHE A 2 21.43 -18.58 -31.38
N GLN A 3 21.98 -18.22 -30.22
CA GLN A 3 21.42 -18.54 -28.92
C GLN A 3 20.36 -17.48 -28.58
N GLY A 4 19.11 -17.89 -28.36
CA GLY A 4 18.08 -17.04 -27.78
C GLY A 4 18.02 -17.25 -26.27
N ARG A 5 18.48 -16.27 -25.48
CA ARG A 5 18.31 -16.24 -24.02
C ARG A 5 16.83 -16.20 -23.66
N ALA A 6 16.41 -17.12 -22.79
CA ALA A 6 15.11 -17.07 -22.13
C ALA A 6 15.01 -15.79 -21.29
N ARG A 7 14.02 -14.94 -21.58
CA ARG A 7 13.60 -13.88 -20.66
C ARG A 7 12.80 -14.52 -19.53
N SER A 8 13.34 -14.45 -18.32
CA SER A 8 12.63 -14.78 -17.07
C SER A 8 11.33 -13.99 -17.03
N GLY A 9 10.21 -14.71 -16.94
CA GLY A 9 8.86 -14.15 -16.98
C GLY A 9 8.54 -13.35 -15.72
N ARG A 10 8.19 -12.08 -15.88
CA ARG A 10 7.53 -11.29 -14.84
C ARG A 10 6.19 -11.95 -14.51
N ARG A 11 6.07 -12.59 -13.35
CA ARG A 11 4.79 -12.96 -12.76
C ARG A 11 4.24 -11.73 -12.04
N SER A 12 3.05 -11.26 -12.42
CA SER A 12 2.39 -10.17 -11.70
C SER A 12 2.02 -10.62 -10.28
N LEU A 13 1.94 -9.70 -9.32
CA LEU A 13 1.49 -10.00 -7.95
C LEU A 13 0.15 -10.74 -7.90
N LEU A 14 -0.72 -10.47 -8.88
CA LEU A 14 -2.01 -11.16 -9.01
C LEU A 14 -1.87 -12.67 -9.27
N SER A 15 -0.78 -13.10 -9.93
CA SER A 15 -0.52 -14.52 -10.20
C SER A 15 -0.01 -15.32 -9.00
N THR A 16 0.30 -14.66 -7.88
CA THR A 16 0.74 -15.29 -6.62
C THR A 16 -0.39 -15.48 -5.59
N LEU A 17 -1.57 -14.90 -5.83
CA LEU A 17 -2.75 -15.09 -4.98
C LEU A 17 -3.43 -16.43 -5.32
N ARG A 18 -3.71 -17.25 -4.30
CA ARG A 18 -4.51 -18.47 -4.43
C ARG A 18 -5.67 -18.43 -3.43
N SER A 19 -6.90 -18.64 -3.92
CA SER A 19 -8.08 -18.78 -3.05
C SER A 19 -8.06 -20.16 -2.41
N LEU A 20 -8.32 -20.23 -1.11
CA LEU A 20 -8.41 -21.52 -0.39
C LEU A 20 -9.83 -21.82 0.09
N GLU A 21 -10.54 -20.84 0.67
CA GLU A 21 -11.87 -21.08 1.24
C GLU A 21 -12.80 -19.86 1.09
N SER A 22 -13.99 -20.11 0.56
CA SER A 22 -15.12 -19.16 0.56
C SER A 22 -16.04 -19.54 1.71
N THR A 23 -16.14 -18.68 2.72
CA THR A 23 -17.06 -18.86 3.84
C THR A 23 -18.21 -17.86 3.75
N SER A 24 -19.26 -18.06 4.56
CA SER A 24 -20.36 -17.09 4.68
C SER A 24 -19.95 -15.74 5.28
N ARG A 25 -18.67 -15.54 5.63
CA ARG A 25 -18.09 -14.32 6.24
C ARG A 25 -17.02 -13.65 5.36
N GLY A 26 -16.82 -14.12 4.13
CA GLY A 26 -15.82 -13.61 3.18
C GLY A 26 -14.94 -14.68 2.56
N THR A 27 -14.04 -14.26 1.67
CA THR A 27 -13.10 -15.14 0.96
C THR A 27 -11.68 -14.94 1.49
N SER A 28 -11.06 -16.02 1.95
CA SER A 28 -9.65 -16.01 2.36
C SER A 28 -8.72 -16.21 1.16
N TYR A 29 -7.74 -15.32 0.97
CA TYR A 29 -6.70 -15.48 -0.04
C TYR A 29 -5.32 -15.48 0.61
N TYR A 30 -4.47 -16.42 0.22
CA TYR A 30 -3.11 -16.47 0.76
C TYR A 30 -2.15 -15.87 -0.25
N LEU A 31 -1.29 -14.97 0.22
CA LEU A 31 -0.17 -14.46 -0.55
C LEU A 31 1.05 -15.32 -0.19
N SER A 32 1.34 -16.31 -1.03
CA SER A 32 2.56 -17.11 -0.93
C SER A 32 3.65 -16.42 -1.74
N LEU A 33 4.41 -15.57 -1.07
CA LEU A 33 5.66 -15.04 -1.62
C LEU A 33 6.81 -15.97 -1.23
N PRO A 34 7.87 -16.05 -2.05
CA PRO A 34 9.05 -16.83 -1.72
C PRO A 34 9.54 -16.51 -0.30
N TRP A 35 9.94 -17.56 0.41
CA TRP A 35 10.21 -17.63 1.85
C TRP A 35 11.23 -16.60 2.37
N ASP A 36 11.96 -15.97 1.47
CA ASP A 36 13.00 -14.98 1.67
C ASP A 36 12.55 -13.53 1.48
N LYS A 37 11.32 -13.30 1.01
CA LYS A 37 10.94 -11.98 0.49
C LYS A 37 10.03 -11.17 1.41
N ASN A 38 9.20 -11.79 2.25
CA ASN A 38 8.19 -11.09 3.08
C ASN A 38 8.71 -10.28 4.29
N GLY A 39 9.98 -9.88 4.31
CA GLY A 39 10.64 -9.21 5.44
C GLY A 39 10.88 -10.20 6.61
N LEU A 40 12.03 -10.25 7.27
CA LEU A 40 13.16 -9.35 7.35
C LEU A 40 14.46 -10.18 7.35
N ILE A 41 15.60 -9.49 7.22
CA ILE A 41 16.96 -10.02 7.41
C ILE A 41 17.13 -10.68 8.80
N ASP A 42 16.19 -10.43 9.71
CA ASP A 42 16.04 -11.06 11.01
C ASP A 42 15.08 -12.27 10.94
N GLU A 43 15.60 -13.43 11.31
CA GLU A 43 14.90 -14.71 11.32
C GLU A 43 13.70 -14.77 12.28
N ASN A 44 13.67 -13.91 13.31
CA ASN A 44 12.56 -13.83 14.27
C ASN A 44 11.28 -13.26 13.65
N TYR A 45 11.41 -12.62 12.49
CA TYR A 45 10.30 -12.04 11.75
C TYR A 45 9.92 -12.85 10.51
N ARG A 46 10.41 -14.10 10.41
CA ARG A 46 10.00 -15.01 9.34
C ARG A 46 8.66 -15.67 9.67
N TRP A 47 7.81 -15.76 8.67
CA TRP A 47 6.51 -16.42 8.79
C TRP A 47 6.66 -17.92 9.04
N PRO A 48 5.92 -18.50 10.02
CA PRO A 48 5.83 -19.95 10.16
C PRO A 48 5.39 -20.57 8.82
N GLU A 49 6.13 -21.57 8.35
CA GLU A 49 5.82 -22.27 7.09
C GLU A 49 5.70 -21.36 5.84
N GLY A 50 6.29 -20.16 5.85
CA GLY A 50 6.39 -19.32 4.64
C GLY A 50 5.06 -18.85 4.08
N LYS A 51 4.02 -18.82 4.90
CA LYS A 51 2.66 -18.45 4.50
C LYS A 51 2.20 -17.24 5.31
N VAL A 52 1.69 -16.24 4.61
CA VAL A 52 0.90 -15.16 5.21
C VAL A 52 -0.55 -15.36 4.81
N ALA A 53 -1.40 -15.54 5.82
CA ALA A 53 -2.84 -15.56 5.63
C ALA A 53 -3.36 -14.12 5.66
N TYR A 54 -3.65 -13.57 4.49
CA TYR A 54 -4.43 -12.34 4.40
C TYR A 54 -5.90 -12.71 4.32
N HIS A 55 -6.73 -12.15 5.20
CA HIS A 55 -8.16 -12.27 5.06
C HIS A 55 -8.68 -11.04 4.30
N PHE A 56 -9.17 -11.25 3.08
CA PHE A 56 -9.81 -10.19 2.32
C PHE A 56 -11.28 -10.17 2.76
N HIS A 57 -11.64 -9.12 3.50
CA HIS A 57 -13.02 -8.92 3.89
C HIS A 57 -13.66 -7.96 2.89
N SER A 58 -14.71 -8.44 2.24
CA SER A 58 -15.57 -7.64 1.37
C SER A 58 -17.01 -7.89 1.79
N ASP A 59 -17.78 -6.81 1.90
CA ASP A 59 -19.19 -6.84 2.32
C ASP A 59 -20.14 -7.32 1.19
N TYR A 60 -19.60 -7.85 0.08
CA TYR A 60 -20.36 -8.25 -1.12
C TYR A 60 -21.54 -9.18 -0.83
N ILE A 61 -21.51 -9.91 0.29
CA ILE A 61 -22.61 -10.74 0.77
C ILE A 61 -22.68 -10.65 2.30
N TYR A 62 -23.66 -9.91 2.82
CA TYR A 62 -24.08 -9.87 4.24
C TYR A 62 -23.11 -9.20 5.25
N ALA A 63 -23.17 -7.88 5.38
CA ALA A 63 -23.37 -7.20 6.67
C ALA A 63 -23.62 -5.69 6.48
N PRO A 64 -24.78 -5.14 6.89
CA PRO A 64 -24.81 -3.73 7.26
C PRO A 64 -23.98 -3.58 8.54
N HIS A 65 -22.87 -2.86 8.46
CA HIS A 65 -21.93 -2.55 9.54
C HIS A 65 -20.81 -3.57 9.80
N SER A 66 -19.79 -3.58 8.93
CA SER A 66 -18.43 -3.65 9.46
C SER A 66 -18.16 -2.33 10.20
N ASN A 67 -17.76 -2.36 11.47
CA ASN A 67 -17.49 -1.16 12.30
C ASN A 67 -16.25 -0.35 11.83
N PHE A 68 -15.69 -0.69 10.68
CA PHE A 68 -14.51 -0.06 10.11
C PHE A 68 -14.92 0.73 8.87
N ALA A 69 -14.99 2.05 9.02
CA ALA A 69 -15.19 2.94 7.88
C ALA A 69 -13.89 3.03 7.06
N GLY A 70 -13.92 2.67 5.78
CA GLY A 70 -12.82 2.88 4.83
C GLY A 70 -12.18 1.61 4.24
N CYS A 71 -11.46 1.79 3.13
CA CYS A 71 -10.44 0.84 2.68
C CYS A 71 -9.27 0.93 3.66
N PHE A 72 -8.77 -0.20 4.18
CA PHE A 72 -7.60 -0.17 5.04
C PHE A 72 -6.84 -1.51 5.09
N SER A 73 -5.57 -1.41 5.47
CA SER A 73 -4.68 -2.50 5.81
C SER A 73 -3.71 -2.07 6.90
N MET A 74 -3.23 -3.03 7.69
CA MET A 74 -2.10 -2.80 8.58
C MET A 74 -0.80 -2.70 7.77
N VAL A 75 0.13 -1.86 8.22
CA VAL A 75 1.42 -1.71 7.51
C VAL A 75 2.36 -2.85 7.88
N GLY A 76 2.67 -3.71 6.90
CA GLY A 76 3.61 -4.82 7.03
C GLY A 76 3.06 -6.00 7.85
N MET A 77 3.98 -6.93 8.16
CA MET A 77 3.70 -8.10 8.97
C MET A 77 3.30 -7.72 10.39
N GLN A 78 2.16 -8.25 10.85
CA GLN A 78 1.74 -8.14 12.26
C GLN A 78 2.07 -9.36 13.13
N GLY A 79 2.50 -10.49 12.52
CA GLY A 79 2.80 -11.74 13.24
C GLY A 79 1.57 -12.60 13.59
N CYS A 80 0.40 -12.24 13.06
CA CYS A 80 -0.85 -12.99 13.20
C CYS A 80 -1.67 -12.92 11.89
N GLN A 81 -2.84 -13.55 11.85
CA GLN A 81 -3.78 -13.35 10.74
C GLN A 81 -4.18 -11.88 10.66
N GLN A 82 -3.97 -11.26 9.49
CA GLN A 82 -4.28 -9.85 9.27
C GLN A 82 -5.35 -9.65 8.18
N GLN A 83 -6.25 -8.71 8.43
CA GLN A 83 -7.33 -8.35 7.52
C GLN A 83 -6.88 -7.23 6.58
N ILE A 84 -7.26 -7.35 5.30
CA ILE A 84 -7.33 -6.22 4.37
C ILE A 84 -8.81 -5.96 4.11
N ASN A 85 -9.25 -4.73 4.40
CA ASN A 85 -10.65 -4.34 4.31
C ASN A 85 -10.95 -3.70 2.96
N TYR A 86 -11.85 -4.32 2.21
CA TYR A 86 -12.33 -3.83 0.92
C TYR A 86 -13.86 -3.79 0.88
N PRO A 87 -14.48 -2.76 1.47
CA PRO A 87 -15.85 -2.39 1.17
C PRO A 87 -16.06 -2.28 -0.35
N ASP A 88 -17.30 -2.46 -0.82
CA ASP A 88 -17.60 -2.54 -2.26
C ASP A 88 -17.07 -1.36 -3.09
N TRP A 89 -17.11 -0.15 -2.54
CA TRP A 89 -16.59 1.04 -3.21
C TRP A 89 -15.05 1.08 -3.30
N CYS A 90 -14.34 0.29 -2.50
CA CYS A 90 -12.88 0.18 -2.55
C CYS A 90 -12.40 -0.70 -3.72
N ILE A 91 -13.21 -1.64 -4.17
CA ILE A 91 -12.87 -2.55 -5.27
C ILE A 91 -13.27 -2.00 -6.65
N GLU A 92 -13.95 -0.85 -6.69
CA GLU A 92 -14.25 -0.14 -7.94
C GLU A 92 -12.99 0.29 -8.69
N TYR A 93 -11.90 0.56 -7.96
CA TYR A 93 -10.63 1.01 -8.53
C TYR A 93 -9.51 0.03 -8.19
N LEU A 94 -8.85 -0.50 -9.22
CA LEU A 94 -7.74 -1.44 -9.06
C LEU A 94 -6.59 -0.82 -8.23
N GLY A 95 -6.28 0.46 -8.44
CA GLY A 95 -5.25 1.15 -7.66
C GLY A 95 -5.58 1.25 -6.17
N THR A 96 -6.85 1.35 -5.78
CA THR A 96 -7.24 1.29 -4.36
C THR A 96 -6.98 -0.08 -3.77
N MET A 97 -7.23 -1.16 -4.52
CA MET A 97 -6.83 -2.49 -4.07
C MET A 97 -5.33 -2.61 -3.90
N MET A 98 -4.57 -2.15 -4.89
CA MET A 98 -3.10 -2.16 -4.84
C MET A 98 -2.54 -1.32 -3.68
N HIS A 99 -3.16 -0.18 -3.36
CA HIS A 99 -2.79 0.66 -2.22
C HIS A 99 -2.80 -0.11 -0.90
N GLU A 100 -3.91 -0.80 -0.60
CA GLU A 100 -4.03 -1.57 0.65
C GLU A 100 -3.13 -2.81 0.65
N MET A 101 -2.88 -3.41 -0.53
CA MET A 101 -1.89 -4.48 -0.64
C MET A 101 -0.47 -3.96 -0.37
N LEU A 102 -0.09 -2.79 -0.87
CA LEU A 102 1.21 -2.19 -0.58
C LEU A 102 1.36 -1.87 0.91
N HIS A 103 0.32 -1.38 1.57
CA HIS A 103 0.30 -1.28 3.04
C HIS A 103 0.60 -2.62 3.69
N ALA A 104 -0.11 -3.68 3.33
CA ALA A 104 0.15 -5.04 3.83
C ALA A 104 1.60 -5.50 3.60
N LEU A 105 2.22 -5.08 2.49
CA LEU A 105 3.62 -5.35 2.13
C LEU A 105 4.63 -4.41 2.82
N GLY A 106 4.18 -3.49 3.68
CA GLY A 106 5.05 -2.66 4.52
C GLY A 106 5.28 -1.24 4.00
N PHE A 107 4.52 -0.78 3.01
CA PHE A 107 4.61 0.58 2.52
C PHE A 107 3.78 1.52 3.37
N TYR A 108 4.38 2.64 3.78
CA TYR A 108 3.65 3.79 4.30
C TYR A 108 3.25 4.74 3.17
N HIS A 109 2.42 5.73 3.48
CA HIS A 109 2.06 6.75 2.50
C HIS A 109 3.27 7.59 2.06
N GLU A 110 3.32 7.95 0.78
CA GLU A 110 4.46 8.69 0.21
C GLU A 110 4.62 10.07 0.88
N GLN A 111 3.53 10.76 1.23
CA GLN A 111 3.59 12.05 1.93
C GLN A 111 4.06 11.97 3.39
N SER A 112 4.30 10.77 3.90
CA SER A 112 4.82 10.52 5.24
C SER A 112 6.34 10.23 5.23
N ARG A 113 6.99 10.27 4.07
CA ARG A 113 8.45 10.17 3.96
C ARG A 113 9.16 11.27 4.76
N TYR A 114 10.36 10.96 5.22
CA TYR A 114 11.21 11.87 6.00
C TYR A 114 11.57 13.16 5.24
N ASP A 115 11.76 13.05 3.91
CA ASP A 115 12.16 14.09 2.96
C ASP A 115 10.98 14.81 2.30
N ARG A 116 9.72 14.46 2.63
CA ARG A 116 8.53 14.97 1.93
C ARG A 116 8.41 16.50 1.90
N ASP A 117 8.95 17.20 2.92
CA ASP A 117 8.89 18.66 3.00
C ASP A 117 9.72 19.34 1.90
N ASP A 118 10.59 18.61 1.19
CA ASP A 118 11.28 19.12 0.00
C ASP A 118 10.39 19.13 -1.24
N TYR A 119 9.29 18.37 -1.24
CA TYR A 119 8.45 18.10 -2.40
C TYR A 119 7.01 18.58 -2.25
N VAL A 120 6.47 18.58 -1.03
CA VAL A 120 5.11 19.03 -0.71
C VAL A 120 5.09 19.92 0.52
N THR A 121 4.07 20.75 0.63
CA THR A 121 3.73 21.50 1.83
C THR A 121 2.41 20.98 2.38
N ILE A 122 2.39 20.65 3.67
CA ILE A 122 1.16 20.31 4.38
C ILE A 122 0.54 21.58 4.95
N VAL A 123 -0.71 21.85 4.55
CA VAL A 123 -1.49 23.01 4.98
C VAL A 123 -2.35 22.59 6.16
N TRP A 124 -1.75 22.62 7.35
CA TRP A 124 -2.30 22.03 8.57
C TRP A 124 -3.66 22.63 8.98
N GLU A 125 -3.86 23.91 8.71
CA GLU A 125 -5.10 24.64 8.97
C GLU A 125 -6.30 24.12 8.17
N ASN A 126 -6.06 23.40 7.07
CA ASN A 126 -7.12 22.83 6.24
C ASN A 126 -7.47 21.39 6.64
N ILE A 127 -6.70 20.78 7.54
CA ILE A 127 -6.91 19.39 7.97
C ILE A 127 -8.00 19.34 9.04
N ALA A 128 -8.92 18.40 8.92
CA ALA A 128 -9.93 18.11 9.93
C ALA A 128 -9.31 17.95 11.33
N SER A 129 -9.93 18.55 12.34
CA SER A 129 -9.51 18.39 13.74
C SER A 129 -9.42 16.90 14.11
N GLY A 130 -8.30 16.50 14.73
CA GLY A 130 -8.00 15.11 15.07
C GLY A 130 -7.32 14.29 13.97
N MET A 131 -7.34 14.73 12.70
CA MET A 131 -6.79 13.98 11.56
C MET A 131 -5.33 14.30 11.23
N GLY A 132 -4.69 15.22 11.97
CA GLY A 132 -3.29 15.62 11.72
C GLY A 132 -2.27 14.47 11.85
N HIS A 133 -2.61 13.39 12.57
CA HIS A 133 -1.72 12.22 12.67
C HIS A 133 -1.48 11.53 11.32
N ASN A 134 -2.40 11.61 10.36
CA ASN A 134 -2.28 11.03 9.02
C ASN A 134 -1.25 11.74 8.12
N PHE A 135 -0.75 12.90 8.55
CA PHE A 135 0.20 13.72 7.80
C PHE A 135 1.57 13.80 8.48
N LYS A 136 1.77 13.03 9.56
CA LYS A 136 3.05 12.98 10.26
C LYS A 136 4.10 12.28 9.39
N LYS A 137 5.31 12.82 9.42
CA LYS A 137 6.48 12.18 8.82
C LYS A 137 6.98 11.07 9.73
N TYR A 138 7.60 10.07 9.12
CA TYR A 138 8.45 9.10 9.79
C TYR A 138 9.92 9.44 9.59
N SER A 139 10.80 8.90 10.44
CA SER A 139 12.25 9.00 10.22
C SER A 139 12.68 8.14 9.03
N SER A 140 13.88 8.40 8.51
CA SER A 140 14.49 7.61 7.43
C SER A 140 14.76 6.15 7.81
N GLU A 141 14.76 5.84 9.11
CA GLU A 141 14.89 4.47 9.64
C GLU A 141 13.60 3.67 9.52
N VAL A 142 12.44 4.34 9.53
CA VAL A 142 11.12 3.70 9.46
C VAL A 142 10.56 3.76 8.04
N VAL A 143 10.70 4.90 7.36
CA VAL A 143 10.25 5.08 5.97
C VAL A 143 11.43 5.55 5.13
N THR A 144 11.83 4.71 4.18
CA THR A 144 12.93 5.00 3.24
C THR A 144 12.39 5.07 1.81
N GLY A 145 13.06 5.86 0.97
CA GLY A 145 12.80 5.87 -0.47
C GLY A 145 13.43 4.68 -1.21
N PHE A 146 14.18 3.81 -0.52
CA PHE A 146 14.98 2.73 -1.13
C PHE A 146 15.92 3.25 -2.24
N GLY A 147 16.44 4.47 -2.07
CA GLY A 147 17.28 5.15 -3.06
C GLY A 147 16.53 5.62 -4.31
N GLU A 148 15.20 5.63 -4.30
CA GLU A 148 14.37 6.29 -5.30
C GLU A 148 13.93 7.68 -4.83
N ASP A 149 13.74 8.58 -5.79
CA ASP A 149 13.25 9.95 -5.56
C ASP A 149 11.82 9.94 -5.00
N TYR A 150 11.36 11.11 -4.56
CA TYR A 150 9.97 11.29 -4.14
C TYR A 150 9.03 11.16 -5.33
N ASP A 151 7.98 10.35 -5.18
CA ASP A 151 7.08 10.02 -6.27
C ASP A 151 5.68 10.60 -6.08
N TYR A 152 5.43 11.75 -6.72
CA TYR A 152 4.10 12.36 -6.75
C TYR A 152 3.02 11.44 -7.33
N SER A 153 3.39 10.55 -8.24
CA SER A 153 2.48 9.62 -8.92
C SER A 153 2.25 8.32 -8.17
N SER A 154 2.89 8.12 -7.01
CA SER A 154 2.74 6.91 -6.22
C SER A 154 1.28 6.68 -5.86
N VAL A 155 0.82 5.43 -5.98
CA VAL A 155 -0.51 5.03 -5.52
C VAL A 155 -0.64 5.23 -4.01
N MET A 156 0.49 5.27 -3.29
CA MET A 156 0.59 5.51 -1.84
C MET A 156 0.51 6.99 -1.48
N HIS A 157 0.47 7.91 -2.44
CA HIS A 157 0.35 9.34 -2.17
C HIS A 157 -1.11 9.73 -1.91
N TYR A 158 -1.35 10.57 -0.91
CA TYR A 158 -2.66 11.20 -0.71
C TYR A 158 -3.00 12.23 -1.79
N GLY A 159 -4.29 12.38 -2.08
CA GLY A 159 -4.78 13.47 -2.92
C GLY A 159 -4.68 14.84 -2.24
N PRO A 160 -4.79 15.93 -3.02
CA PRO A 160 -4.56 17.28 -2.51
C PRO A 160 -5.60 17.74 -1.48
N TYR A 161 -6.77 17.09 -1.42
CA TYR A 161 -7.89 17.42 -0.54
C TYR A 161 -8.11 16.38 0.57
N ALA A 162 -7.16 15.48 0.79
CA ALA A 162 -7.31 14.43 1.80
C ALA A 162 -7.62 15.05 3.18
N PHE A 163 -8.64 14.53 3.87
CA PHE A 163 -9.08 14.98 5.20
C PHE A 163 -9.40 16.48 5.33
N THR A 164 -9.74 17.16 4.23
CA THR A 164 -10.19 18.56 4.30
C THR A 164 -11.61 18.67 4.87
N THR A 165 -11.89 19.72 5.63
CA THR A 165 -13.25 20.09 6.05
C THR A 165 -13.76 21.39 5.43
N ASN A 166 -12.85 22.18 4.86
CA ASN A 166 -13.15 23.49 4.28
C ASN A 166 -13.06 23.48 2.74
N GLY A 167 -12.85 22.31 2.14
CA GLY A 167 -12.73 22.14 0.68
C GLY A 167 -11.42 22.67 0.08
N MET A 168 -10.52 23.20 0.91
CA MET A 168 -9.21 23.67 0.48
C MET A 168 -8.18 22.55 0.54
N LYS A 169 -7.09 22.70 -0.24
CA LYS A 169 -6.02 21.70 -0.31
C LYS A 169 -5.33 21.55 1.04
N THR A 170 -5.14 20.31 1.49
CA THR A 170 -4.32 19.95 2.65
C THR A 170 -2.89 19.61 2.25
N ILE A 171 -2.66 19.24 0.99
CA ILE A 171 -1.34 18.99 0.41
C ILE A 171 -1.16 19.84 -0.84
N VAL A 172 -0.09 20.63 -0.87
CA VAL A 172 0.32 21.45 -2.02
C VAL A 172 1.67 20.98 -2.51
N THR A 173 1.78 20.61 -3.78
CA THR A 173 3.04 20.22 -4.41
C THR A 173 3.93 21.44 -4.64
N LYS A 174 5.25 21.30 -4.47
CA LYS A 174 6.21 22.35 -4.82
C LYS A 174 6.44 22.45 -6.32
N ASP A 175 6.37 21.34 -7.04
CA ASP A 175 6.23 21.35 -8.50
C ASP A 175 4.77 21.67 -8.86
N PRO A 176 4.47 22.80 -9.53
CA PRO A 176 3.11 23.18 -9.89
C PRO A 176 2.47 22.26 -10.95
N ASN A 177 3.28 21.48 -11.69
CA ASN A 177 2.78 20.56 -12.71
C ASN A 177 2.57 19.14 -12.17
N ALA A 178 3.07 18.84 -10.96
CA ALA A 178 2.90 17.54 -10.35
C ALA A 178 1.44 17.28 -9.96
N GLN A 179 0.96 16.08 -10.27
CA GLN A 179 -0.34 15.57 -9.85
C GLN A 179 -0.14 14.51 -8.78
N ILE A 180 -1.02 14.51 -7.77
CA ILE A 180 -0.94 13.61 -6.61
C ILE A 180 -2.29 12.95 -6.33
N GLY A 181 -2.25 11.74 -5.77
CA GLY A 181 -3.45 11.03 -5.30
C GLY A 181 -4.15 10.15 -6.33
N GLN A 182 -3.47 9.78 -7.41
CA GLN A 182 -4.00 8.82 -8.37
C GLN A 182 -4.33 7.46 -7.70
N ARG A 183 -5.35 6.77 -8.21
CA ARG A 183 -5.79 5.43 -7.78
C ARG A 183 -6.04 4.51 -8.97
N GLU A 184 -5.32 4.72 -10.06
CA GLU A 184 -5.44 3.95 -11.31
C GLU A 184 -4.58 2.67 -11.26
N ASP A 185 -3.28 2.80 -11.00
CA ASP A 185 -2.31 1.68 -10.99
C ASP A 185 -1.07 2.02 -10.13
N LEU A 186 -0.17 1.07 -9.94
CA LEU A 186 1.16 1.29 -9.36
C LEU A 186 1.98 2.22 -10.26
N SER A 187 2.69 3.17 -9.66
CA SER A 187 3.71 3.92 -10.39
C SER A 187 4.94 3.03 -10.70
N GLU A 188 5.78 3.46 -11.63
CA GLU A 188 7.07 2.78 -11.86
C GLU A 188 7.95 2.74 -10.60
N VAL A 189 7.88 3.79 -9.77
CA VAL A 189 8.67 3.90 -8.54
C VAL A 189 8.10 3.00 -7.43
N ASP A 190 6.77 2.86 -7.33
CA ASP A 190 6.14 1.89 -6.42
C ASP A 190 6.66 0.47 -6.71
N VAL A 191 6.67 0.09 -7.99
CA VAL A 191 7.17 -1.22 -8.44
C VAL A 191 8.65 -1.38 -8.12
N LYS A 192 9.49 -0.38 -8.39
CA LYS A 192 10.93 -0.42 -8.08
C LYS A 192 11.20 -0.56 -6.59
N LYS A 193 10.53 0.25 -5.75
CA LYS A 193 10.67 0.18 -4.29
C LYS A 193 10.25 -1.20 -3.79
N LEU A 194 9.15 -1.76 -4.28
CA LEU A 194 8.70 -3.11 -3.93
C LEU A 194 9.74 -4.17 -4.33
N MET A 195 10.27 -4.10 -5.54
CA MET A 195 11.34 -5.01 -6.00
C MET A 195 12.59 -4.91 -5.13
N LYS A 196 13.03 -3.69 -4.77
CA LYS A 196 14.20 -3.48 -3.90
C LYS A 196 13.97 -4.02 -2.50
N MET A 197 12.82 -3.72 -1.90
CA MET A 197 12.45 -4.16 -0.56
C MET A 197 12.42 -5.70 -0.46
N TYR A 198 11.97 -6.37 -1.52
CA TYR A 198 11.80 -7.83 -1.58
C TYR A 198 12.90 -8.54 -2.42
N ASN A 199 13.99 -7.85 -2.76
CA ASN A 199 15.12 -8.35 -3.55
C ASN A 199 14.70 -9.18 -4.79
N CYS A 200 13.87 -8.59 -5.65
CA CYS A 200 13.32 -9.19 -6.87
C CYS A 200 14.02 -8.74 -8.15
#